data_AF-A0A662CGN6-F1
#
_entry.id   AF-A0A662CGN6-F1
#
_cell.length_a   1.000
_cell.length_b   1.000
_cell.length_c   1.000
_cell.angle_alpha   90.00
_cell.angle_beta   90.00
_cell.angle_gamma   90.00
#
_symmetry.space_group_name_H-M   'P 1'
#
loop_
_entity.id
_entity.type
_entity.pdbx_description
1 polymer ?
#
loop_
_entity_poly.entity_id
_entity_poly.type
_entity_poly.pdbx_seq_one_letter_code
_entity_poly.pdbx_strand_id
1 'polypeptide(L)'
;TIASIGLSQTLDEDLDLWHQRVKNLPPFLDEARANLRRVPTLFRDLGLEMLKETRTWIASLQSLRPGLAPVLGALDRLGEHLKRIPTTKEFRLNGELLEAIVRYHLGCDTDIEGIYYELDREIQEAEAILTREANRLSPGSSWLQVLDSLCPSPLHQKSILGLYRETVLQLGHHCLEHGLISEELLLSCPVQVAPTPSHLSAIRSASSYTMPPGHPPKGGTFWVINALAKTPPLDYQMLAAHETYPGHHLLDVHRWSLDRALRRPIEFPLFYEGWACFAEELMAHTGYFRGPADGLLLAKRRLWRAIRGRVDLDIQTGKRDFPSAAQTLTPLGMSKSQALSTVRKYALNPGYQLCYTVGLRRFRHLYQKFGENNPVEFALKVLSQGEIGFDNLEHVLSRQKISKD
;
A
#
# COMPACT_ATOMS: atom_id res chain seq x y z
N THR A 1 13.71 0.03 -9.18
CA THR A 1 13.03 -0.87 -8.21
C THR A 1 13.66 -2.25 -8.16
N ILE A 2 13.58 -3.09 -9.21
CA ILE A 2 14.13 -4.46 -9.21
C ILE A 2 15.62 -4.49 -8.81
N ALA A 3 16.43 -3.62 -9.43
CA ALA A 3 17.85 -3.47 -9.10
C ALA A 3 18.08 -3.22 -7.60
N SER A 4 17.33 -2.28 -7.02
CA SER A 4 17.50 -1.88 -5.62
C SER A 4 17.04 -2.96 -4.65
N ILE A 5 15.88 -3.57 -4.90
CA ILE A 5 15.34 -4.66 -4.07
C ILE A 5 16.27 -5.87 -4.12
N GLY A 6 16.71 -6.27 -5.33
CA GLY A 6 17.57 -7.44 -5.49
C GLY A 6 18.92 -7.29 -4.80
N LEU A 7 19.51 -6.10 -4.82
CA LEU A 7 20.74 -5.82 -4.06
C LEU A 7 20.47 -5.75 -2.56
N SER A 8 19.38 -5.08 -2.14
CA SER A 8 19.10 -4.89 -0.72
C SER A 8 18.77 -6.18 0.02
N GLN A 9 18.10 -7.13 -0.63
CA GLN A 9 17.87 -8.48 -0.09
C GLN A 9 19.19 -9.18 0.21
N THR A 10 20.21 -9.01 -0.64
CA THR A 10 21.51 -9.68 -0.47
C THR A 10 22.52 -8.91 0.36
N LEU A 11 22.19 -7.71 0.87
CA LEU A 11 23.16 -6.89 1.60
C LEU A 11 23.64 -7.56 2.89
N ASP A 12 22.69 -8.15 3.61
CA ASP A 12 22.90 -8.81 4.90
C ASP A 12 22.98 -10.35 4.76
N GLU A 13 22.93 -10.87 3.54
CA GLU A 13 23.01 -12.30 3.22
C GLU A 13 24.42 -12.72 2.76
N ASP A 14 24.54 -13.97 2.30
CA ASP A 14 25.75 -14.58 1.75
C ASP A 14 26.39 -13.73 0.63
N LEU A 15 27.71 -13.55 0.73
CA LEU A 15 28.53 -12.83 -0.26
C LEU A 15 28.41 -13.43 -1.67
N ASP A 16 28.16 -14.73 -1.80
CA ASP A 16 28.00 -15.37 -3.10
C ASP A 16 26.73 -14.90 -3.81
N LEU A 17 25.61 -14.76 -3.09
CA LEU A 17 24.37 -14.23 -3.65
C LEU A 17 24.54 -12.77 -4.08
N TRP A 18 25.22 -11.98 -3.25
CA TRP A 18 25.58 -10.61 -3.59
C TRP A 18 26.40 -10.55 -4.89
N HIS A 19 27.46 -11.34 -5.02
CA HIS A 19 28.30 -11.38 -6.22
C HIS A 19 27.51 -11.79 -7.47
N GLN A 20 26.61 -12.77 -7.35
CA GLN A 20 25.74 -13.18 -8.45
C GLN A 20 24.79 -12.04 -8.88
N ARG A 21 24.19 -11.31 -7.93
CA ARG A 21 23.33 -10.15 -8.24
C ARG A 21 24.12 -9.05 -8.95
N VAL A 22 25.28 -8.67 -8.42
CA VAL A 22 26.14 -7.63 -9.00
C VAL A 22 26.61 -8.01 -10.40
N LYS A 23 26.95 -9.28 -10.65
CA LYS A 23 27.35 -9.78 -11.97
C LYS A 23 26.23 -9.69 -13.01
N ASN A 24 25.00 -10.02 -12.62
CA ASN A 24 23.86 -10.12 -13.54
C ASN A 24 23.09 -8.81 -13.73
N LEU A 25 23.30 -7.82 -12.87
CA LEU A 25 22.56 -6.55 -12.93
C LEU A 25 22.93 -5.67 -14.15
N PRO A 26 24.21 -5.54 -14.58
CA PRO A 26 24.56 -4.81 -15.79
C PRO A 26 23.87 -5.33 -17.06
N PRO A 27 23.91 -6.63 -17.43
CA PRO A 27 23.22 -7.10 -18.63
C PRO A 27 21.70 -6.93 -18.53
N PHE A 28 21.10 -7.08 -17.35
CA PHE A 28 19.68 -6.78 -17.14
C PHE A 28 19.34 -5.30 -17.46
N LEU A 29 20.15 -4.36 -16.99
CA LEU A 29 19.96 -2.93 -17.27
C LEU A 29 20.20 -2.58 -18.74
N ASP A 30 21.18 -3.22 -19.38
CA ASP A 30 21.45 -3.03 -20.81
C ASP A 30 20.32 -3.59 -21.69
N GLU A 31 19.70 -4.70 -21.28
CA GLU A 31 18.52 -5.25 -21.94
C GLU A 31 17.30 -4.34 -21.76
N ALA A 32 17.06 -3.82 -20.55
CA ALA A 32 16.02 -2.83 -20.32
C ALA A 32 16.22 -1.58 -21.20
N ARG A 33 17.46 -1.10 -21.32
CA ARG A 33 17.83 0.00 -22.21
C ARG A 33 17.51 -0.31 -23.68
N ALA A 34 17.82 -1.52 -24.15
CA ALA A 34 17.57 -1.94 -25.54
C ALA A 34 16.08 -2.04 -25.88
N ASN A 35 15.24 -2.41 -24.91
CA ASN A 35 13.80 -2.53 -25.08
C ASN A 35 13.06 -1.18 -25.12
N LEU A 36 13.62 -0.15 -24.49
CA LEU A 36 13.03 1.19 -24.49
C LEU A 36 13.34 1.92 -25.81
N ARG A 37 12.37 1.98 -26.72
CA ARG A 37 12.51 2.67 -28.03
C ARG A 37 11.84 4.04 -28.09
N ARG A 38 10.67 4.17 -27.46
CA ARG A 38 9.89 5.40 -27.34
C ARG A 38 9.03 5.32 -26.10
N VAL A 39 8.95 6.40 -25.32
CA VAL A 39 8.20 6.43 -24.05
C VAL A 39 7.44 7.74 -23.86
N PRO A 40 6.41 7.79 -23.00
CA PRO A 40 5.83 9.06 -22.58
C PRO A 40 6.88 9.97 -21.92
N THR A 41 6.83 11.27 -22.23
CA THR A 41 7.72 12.28 -21.61
C THR A 41 7.67 12.21 -20.09
N LEU A 42 6.46 12.04 -19.54
CA LEU A 42 6.25 11.87 -18.10
C LEU A 42 7.06 10.69 -17.53
N PHE A 43 7.02 9.53 -18.19
CA PHE A 43 7.67 8.31 -17.69
C PHE A 43 9.20 8.40 -17.81
N ARG A 44 9.69 9.04 -18.88
CA ARG A 44 11.12 9.34 -19.02
C ARG A 44 11.60 10.25 -17.88
N ASP A 45 10.90 11.34 -17.62
CA ASP A 45 11.32 12.34 -16.64
C ASP A 45 11.32 11.75 -15.23
N LEU A 46 10.25 11.03 -14.84
CA LEU A 46 10.19 10.28 -13.59
C LEU A 46 11.27 9.19 -13.52
N GLY A 47 11.52 8.48 -14.62
CA GLY A 47 12.57 7.47 -14.70
C GLY A 47 13.97 8.04 -14.48
N LEU A 48 14.27 9.23 -14.99
CA LEU A 48 15.53 9.94 -14.76
C LEU A 48 15.70 10.38 -13.30
N GLU A 49 14.64 10.86 -12.67
CA GLU A 49 14.64 11.18 -11.23
C GLU A 49 14.93 9.92 -10.39
N MET A 50 14.21 8.82 -10.65
CA MET A 50 14.40 7.54 -9.95
C MET A 50 15.81 6.97 -10.16
N LEU A 51 16.36 7.09 -11.37
CA LEU A 51 17.71 6.62 -11.70
C LEU A 51 18.77 7.38 -10.93
N LYS A 52 18.64 8.71 -10.78
CA LYS A 52 19.56 9.54 -10.00
C LYS A 52 19.64 9.08 -8.55
N GLU A 53 18.50 8.86 -7.92
CA GLU A 53 18.44 8.40 -6.52
C GLU A 53 18.96 6.98 -6.36
N THR A 54 18.57 6.07 -7.26
CA THR A 54 19.06 4.67 -7.29
C THR A 54 20.57 4.62 -7.43
N ARG A 55 21.14 5.41 -8.35
CA ARG A 55 22.59 5.48 -8.57
C ARG A 55 23.31 6.01 -7.34
N THR A 56 22.78 7.06 -6.70
CA THR A 56 23.36 7.66 -5.48
C THR A 56 23.43 6.62 -4.36
N TRP A 57 22.35 5.86 -4.16
CA TRP A 57 22.37 4.80 -3.17
C TRP A 57 23.34 3.67 -3.51
N ILE A 58 23.35 3.15 -4.75
CA ILE A 58 24.29 2.08 -5.13
C ILE A 58 25.74 2.54 -4.97
N ALA A 59 26.05 3.81 -5.28
CA ALA A 59 27.38 4.37 -5.05
C ALA A 59 27.73 4.37 -3.55
N SER A 60 26.78 4.70 -2.68
CA SER A 60 26.99 4.67 -1.22
C SER A 60 27.31 3.28 -0.67
N LEU A 61 26.89 2.22 -1.36
CA LEU A 61 27.19 0.84 -0.97
C LEU A 61 28.63 0.41 -1.29
N GLN A 62 29.36 1.14 -2.14
CA GLN A 62 30.73 0.75 -2.53
C GLN A 62 31.69 0.63 -1.34
N SER A 63 31.48 1.44 -0.30
CA SER A 63 32.28 1.37 0.92
C SER A 63 32.01 0.10 1.73
N LEU A 64 30.81 -0.46 1.64
CA LEU A 64 30.39 -1.68 2.33
C LEU A 64 30.68 -2.95 1.51
N ARG A 65 30.53 -2.84 0.18
CA ARG A 65 30.64 -3.94 -0.77
C ARG A 65 31.30 -3.44 -2.07
N PRO A 66 32.59 -3.76 -2.33
CA PRO A 66 33.28 -3.35 -3.55
C PRO A 66 32.71 -4.06 -4.79
N GLY A 67 33.11 -3.59 -5.98
CA GLY A 67 32.75 -4.24 -7.26
C GLY A 67 31.49 -3.71 -7.94
N LEU A 68 30.89 -2.61 -7.47
CA LEU A 68 29.68 -2.03 -8.05
C LEU A 68 29.93 -1.11 -9.27
N ALA A 69 31.18 -0.88 -9.67
CA ALA A 69 31.51 -0.01 -10.81
C ALA A 69 30.81 -0.42 -12.12
N PRO A 70 30.72 -1.72 -12.51
CA PRO A 70 29.97 -2.13 -13.69
C PRO A 70 28.47 -1.82 -13.61
N VAL A 71 27.86 -1.94 -12.43
CA VAL A 71 26.45 -1.62 -12.19
C VAL A 71 26.20 -0.12 -12.37
N LEU A 72 27.04 0.72 -11.77
CA LEU A 72 26.96 2.17 -11.92
C LEU A 72 27.13 2.59 -13.38
N GLY A 73 28.08 1.97 -14.10
CA GLY A 73 28.26 2.22 -15.52
C GLY A 73 27.05 1.84 -16.37
N ALA A 74 26.36 0.73 -16.04
CA ALA A 74 25.13 0.34 -16.72
C ALA A 74 23.96 1.31 -16.44
N LEU A 75 23.83 1.80 -15.20
CA LEU A 75 22.86 2.85 -14.86
C LEU A 75 23.14 4.15 -15.62
N ASP A 76 24.42 4.54 -15.74
CA ASP A 76 24.81 5.74 -16.49
C ASP A 76 24.46 5.61 -17.98
N ARG A 77 24.68 4.43 -18.59
CA ARG A 77 24.25 4.14 -19.97
C ARG A 77 22.73 4.21 -20.14
N LEU A 78 21.98 3.66 -19.19
CA LEU A 78 20.51 3.75 -19.21
C LEU A 78 20.03 5.21 -19.09
N GLY A 79 20.64 5.99 -18.21
CA GLY A 79 20.35 7.41 -18.06
C GLY A 79 20.63 8.22 -19.33
N GLU A 80 21.78 8.00 -19.96
CA GLU A 80 22.12 8.64 -21.24
C GLU A 80 21.16 8.27 -22.37
N HIS A 81 20.73 7.01 -22.41
CA HIS A 81 19.71 6.55 -23.35
C HIS A 81 18.36 7.26 -23.11
N LEU A 82 17.90 7.31 -21.86
CA LEU A 82 16.65 7.99 -21.50
C LEU A 82 16.68 9.48 -21.85
N LYS A 83 17.82 10.18 -21.74
CA LYS A 83 17.93 11.59 -22.14
C LYS A 83 17.72 11.82 -23.64
N ARG A 84 18.02 10.82 -24.48
CA ARG A 84 18.00 10.92 -25.95
C ARG A 84 16.82 10.18 -26.59
N ILE A 85 16.13 9.34 -25.83
CA ILE A 85 15.02 8.53 -26.34
C ILE A 85 13.90 9.43 -26.88
N PRO A 86 13.33 9.11 -28.06
CA PRO A 86 12.14 9.78 -28.55
C PRO A 86 10.99 9.69 -27.53
N THR A 87 10.25 10.78 -27.36
CA THR A 87 9.09 10.80 -26.45
C THR A 87 7.76 11.08 -27.14
N THR A 88 6.69 10.74 -26.43
CA THR A 88 5.31 11.14 -26.76
C THR A 88 4.71 11.91 -25.59
N LYS A 89 3.72 12.78 -25.86
CA LYS A 89 2.97 13.48 -24.81
C LYS A 89 1.94 12.57 -24.12
N GLU A 90 1.36 11.64 -24.87
CA GLU A 90 0.33 10.75 -24.36
C GLU A 90 0.94 9.69 -23.45
N PHE A 91 0.42 9.58 -22.23
CA PHE A 91 0.80 8.56 -21.24
C PHE A 91 -0.37 7.62 -20.93
N ARG A 92 -1.60 8.04 -21.25
CA ARG A 92 -2.79 7.25 -20.95
C ARG A 92 -2.81 5.99 -21.80
N LEU A 93 -3.37 4.96 -21.20
CA LEU A 93 -3.75 3.75 -21.92
C LEU A 93 -4.98 4.05 -22.77
N ASN A 94 -5.15 3.29 -23.86
CA ASN A 94 -6.44 3.30 -24.54
C ASN A 94 -7.53 2.69 -23.64
N GLY A 95 -8.80 2.94 -23.96
CA GLY A 95 -9.92 2.50 -23.11
C GLY A 95 -9.94 0.99 -22.88
N GLU A 96 -9.73 0.19 -23.93
CA GLU A 96 -9.70 -1.27 -23.85
C GLU A 96 -8.61 -1.81 -22.90
N LEU A 97 -7.41 -1.23 -22.95
CA LEU A 97 -6.31 -1.61 -22.06
C LEU A 97 -6.55 -1.16 -20.62
N LEU A 98 -7.13 0.02 -20.41
CA LEU A 98 -7.50 0.48 -19.07
C LEU A 98 -8.54 -0.45 -18.45
N GLU A 99 -9.58 -0.81 -19.20
CA GLU A 99 -10.60 -1.79 -18.78
C GLU A 99 -9.99 -3.17 -18.51
N ALA A 100 -9.07 -3.63 -19.35
CA ALA A 100 -8.38 -4.90 -19.15
C ALA A 100 -7.52 -4.90 -17.87
N ILE A 101 -6.83 -3.80 -17.55
CA ILE A 101 -6.10 -3.67 -16.29
C ILE A 101 -7.06 -3.72 -15.11
N VAL A 102 -8.14 -2.94 -15.14
CA VAL A 102 -9.15 -2.91 -14.08
C VAL A 102 -9.74 -4.31 -13.85
N ARG A 103 -10.12 -5.01 -14.91
CA ARG A 103 -10.72 -6.34 -14.82
C ARG A 103 -9.72 -7.41 -14.37
N TYR A 104 -8.63 -7.57 -15.10
CA TYR A 104 -7.76 -8.74 -14.93
C TYR A 104 -6.59 -8.50 -13.98
N HIS A 105 -6.00 -7.30 -13.99
CA HIS A 105 -4.87 -7.00 -13.13
C HIS A 105 -5.32 -6.61 -11.72
N LEU A 106 -6.33 -5.74 -11.60
CA LEU A 106 -6.84 -5.33 -10.29
C LEU A 106 -7.82 -6.35 -9.71
N GLY A 107 -8.51 -7.14 -10.55
CA GLY A 107 -9.53 -8.09 -10.12
C GLY A 107 -10.88 -7.42 -9.84
N CYS A 108 -11.26 -6.42 -10.66
CA CYS A 108 -12.50 -5.67 -10.52
C CYS A 108 -13.48 -5.97 -11.66
N ASP A 109 -14.63 -6.57 -11.36
CA ASP A 109 -15.65 -6.88 -12.37
C ASP A 109 -16.55 -5.68 -12.74
N THR A 110 -16.27 -4.50 -12.18
CA THR A 110 -17.03 -3.27 -12.41
C THR A 110 -16.39 -2.44 -13.51
N ASP A 111 -17.23 -1.89 -14.39
CA ASP A 111 -16.77 -0.98 -15.44
C ASP A 111 -16.35 0.38 -14.87
N ILE A 112 -15.76 1.23 -15.72
CA ILE A 112 -15.20 2.51 -15.31
C ILE A 112 -16.26 3.45 -14.72
N GLU A 113 -17.46 3.49 -15.29
CA GLU A 113 -18.54 4.35 -14.79
C GLU A 113 -19.13 3.83 -13.46
N GLY A 114 -19.23 2.51 -13.29
CA GLY A 114 -19.57 1.89 -12.00
C GLY A 114 -18.53 2.19 -10.92
N ILE A 115 -17.23 2.19 -11.26
CA ILE A 115 -16.17 2.59 -10.33
C ILE A 115 -16.31 4.07 -9.94
N TYR A 116 -16.60 4.96 -10.90
CA TYR A 116 -16.89 6.35 -10.59
C TYR A 116 -18.04 6.51 -9.60
N TYR A 117 -19.15 5.78 -9.84
CA TYR A 117 -20.29 5.77 -8.94
C TYR A 117 -19.92 5.29 -7.53
N GLU A 118 -19.13 4.22 -7.42
CA GLU A 118 -18.68 3.71 -6.12
C GLU A 118 -17.77 4.67 -5.36
N LEU A 119 -16.86 5.35 -6.05
CA LEU A 119 -15.99 6.37 -5.47
C LEU A 119 -16.81 7.56 -4.96
N ASP A 120 -17.78 8.04 -5.75
CA ASP A 120 -18.65 9.15 -5.34
C ASP A 120 -19.50 8.78 -4.13
N ARG A 121 -20.04 7.56 -4.10
CA ARG A 121 -20.78 7.05 -2.95
C ARG A 121 -19.91 6.97 -1.71
N GLU A 122 -18.67 6.50 -1.84
CA GLU A 122 -17.73 6.42 -0.71
C GLU A 122 -17.36 7.80 -0.17
N ILE A 123 -17.12 8.78 -1.05
CA ILE A 123 -16.83 10.17 -0.66
C ILE A 123 -17.99 10.73 0.17
N GLN A 124 -19.21 10.63 -0.35
CA GLN A 124 -20.41 11.13 0.34
C GLN A 124 -20.63 10.44 1.69
N GLU A 125 -20.50 9.11 1.75
CA GLU A 125 -20.64 8.34 2.98
C GLU A 125 -19.57 8.73 4.03
N ALA A 126 -18.31 8.87 3.60
CA ALA A 126 -17.21 9.23 4.49
C ALA A 126 -17.35 10.67 5.02
N GLU A 127 -17.76 11.62 4.17
CA GLU A 127 -18.05 13.00 4.57
C GLU A 127 -19.20 13.11 5.57
N ALA A 128 -20.27 12.31 5.38
CA ALA A 128 -21.38 12.25 6.33
C ALA A 128 -20.92 11.73 7.70
N ILE A 129 -20.06 10.69 7.73
CA ILE A 129 -19.50 10.16 8.98
C ILE A 129 -18.56 11.20 9.62
N LEU A 130 -17.68 11.83 8.85
CA LEU A 130 -16.79 12.88 9.34
C LEU A 130 -17.58 14.01 9.99
N THR A 131 -18.66 14.46 9.36
CA THR A 131 -19.54 15.53 9.88
C THR A 131 -20.21 15.10 11.19
N ARG A 132 -20.71 13.86 11.26
CA ARG A 132 -21.32 13.31 12.47
C ARG A 132 -20.33 13.18 13.62
N GLU A 133 -19.15 12.62 13.37
CA GLU A 133 -18.11 12.46 14.39
C GLU A 133 -17.56 13.81 14.85
N ALA A 134 -17.38 14.77 13.94
CA ALA A 134 -16.97 16.12 14.29
C ALA A 134 -17.99 16.81 15.19
N ASN A 135 -19.29 16.72 14.86
CA ASN A 135 -20.36 17.26 15.71
C ASN A 135 -20.42 16.59 17.09
N ARG A 136 -20.10 15.30 17.18
CA ARG A 136 -20.02 14.58 18.46
C ARG A 136 -18.84 15.06 19.32
N LEU A 137 -17.70 15.37 18.69
CA LEU A 137 -16.47 15.80 19.38
C LEU A 137 -16.48 17.28 19.75
N SER A 138 -16.96 18.14 18.86
CA SER A 138 -17.01 19.59 19.01
C SER A 138 -18.20 20.16 18.23
N PRO A 139 -19.38 20.27 18.86
CA PRO A 139 -20.58 20.79 18.20
C PRO A 139 -20.36 22.15 17.53
N GLY A 140 -20.82 22.28 16.28
CA GLY A 140 -20.69 23.52 15.50
C GLY A 140 -19.33 23.74 14.81
N SER A 141 -18.36 22.85 15.01
CA SER A 141 -17.09 22.85 14.27
C SER A 141 -17.18 21.98 13.01
N SER A 142 -16.51 22.39 11.93
CA SER A 142 -16.29 21.51 10.78
C SER A 142 -15.32 20.37 11.14
N TRP A 143 -15.40 19.25 10.41
CA TRP A 143 -14.49 18.12 10.65
C TRP A 143 -13.01 18.47 10.44
N LEU A 144 -12.69 19.45 9.57
CA LEU A 144 -11.33 19.97 9.40
C LEU A 144 -10.85 20.70 10.66
N GLN A 145 -11.67 21.58 11.23
CA GLN A 145 -11.34 22.28 12.48
C GLN A 145 -11.16 21.32 13.66
N VAL A 146 -11.97 20.26 13.72
CA VAL A 146 -11.78 19.21 14.73
C VAL A 146 -10.46 18.48 14.50
N LEU A 147 -10.15 18.08 13.27
CA LEU A 147 -8.87 17.44 12.96
C LEU A 147 -7.66 18.32 13.31
N ASP A 148 -7.72 19.62 13.03
CA ASP A 148 -6.63 20.56 13.32
C ASP A 148 -6.46 20.80 14.82
N SER A 149 -7.52 20.61 15.62
CA SER A 149 -7.46 20.72 17.08
C SER A 149 -6.97 19.44 17.75
N LEU A 150 -6.99 18.29 17.06
CA LEU A 150 -6.42 17.05 17.57
C LEU A 150 -4.91 17.19 17.69
N CYS A 151 -4.43 17.31 18.93
CA CYS A 151 -3.00 17.30 19.21
C CYS A 151 -2.50 15.84 19.23
N PRO A 152 -1.55 15.45 18.39
CA PRO A 152 -0.89 14.16 18.57
C PRO A 152 -0.20 14.16 19.93
N SER A 153 -0.34 13.08 20.68
CA SER A 153 0.39 12.94 21.95
C SER A 153 1.88 13.12 21.68
N PRO A 154 2.58 13.98 22.44
CA PRO A 154 4.01 14.15 22.25
C PRO A 154 4.69 12.79 22.35
N LEU A 155 5.61 12.52 21.43
CA LEU A 155 6.59 11.48 21.69
C LEU A 155 7.34 11.95 22.93
N HIS A 156 7.18 11.26 24.06
CA HIS A 156 8.05 11.47 25.21
C HIS A 156 9.48 11.04 24.84
N GLN A 157 10.21 10.35 25.70
CA GLN A 157 11.54 9.81 25.36
C GLN A 157 11.53 8.70 24.28
N LYS A 158 10.39 8.45 23.61
CA LYS A 158 10.21 7.41 22.58
C LYS A 158 10.51 7.98 21.19
N SER A 159 11.17 7.20 20.34
CA SER A 159 11.28 7.51 18.90
C SER A 159 10.02 7.08 18.15
N ILE A 160 9.79 7.60 16.93
CA ILE A 160 8.71 7.14 16.04
C ILE A 160 8.78 5.62 15.82
N LEU A 161 9.98 5.08 15.61
CA LEU A 161 10.17 3.63 15.44
C LEU A 161 9.82 2.86 16.72
N GLY A 162 10.19 3.40 17.89
CA GLY A 162 9.82 2.81 19.18
C GLY A 162 8.31 2.77 19.38
N LEU A 163 7.61 3.85 19.02
CA LEU A 163 6.14 3.91 19.06
C LEU A 163 5.51 2.84 18.16
N TYR A 164 5.94 2.74 16.90
CA TYR A 164 5.40 1.72 16.00
C TYR A 164 5.69 0.29 16.47
N ARG A 165 6.87 0.01 17.03
CA ARG A 165 7.19 -1.32 17.59
C ARG A 165 6.22 -1.70 18.70
N GLU A 166 5.96 -0.78 19.63
CA GLU A 166 5.00 -1.01 20.72
C GLU A 166 3.58 -1.22 20.18
N THR A 167 3.15 -0.40 19.21
CA THR A 167 1.84 -0.56 18.59
C THR A 167 1.69 -1.90 17.85
N VAL A 168 2.71 -2.35 17.15
CA VAL A 168 2.70 -3.66 16.47
C VAL A 168 2.57 -4.79 17.49
N LEU A 169 3.25 -4.70 18.63
CA LEU A 169 3.09 -5.67 19.72
C LEU A 169 1.67 -5.65 20.29
N GLN A 170 1.12 -4.46 20.56
CA GLN A 170 -0.25 -4.30 21.07
C GLN A 170 -1.30 -4.85 20.10
N LEU A 171 -1.16 -4.58 18.80
CA LEU A 171 -2.03 -5.13 17.76
C LEU A 171 -1.94 -6.66 17.71
N GLY A 172 -0.72 -7.21 17.78
CA GLY A 172 -0.50 -8.65 17.83
C GLY A 172 -1.14 -9.31 19.05
N HIS A 173 -0.96 -8.73 20.24
CA HIS A 173 -1.60 -9.22 21.47
C HIS A 173 -3.13 -9.14 21.40
N HIS A 174 -3.69 -8.03 20.91
CA HIS A 174 -5.13 -7.91 20.71
C HIS A 174 -5.67 -8.97 19.74
N CYS A 175 -4.96 -9.21 18.64
CA CYS A 175 -5.32 -10.27 17.68
C CYS A 175 -5.25 -11.66 18.32
N LEU A 176 -4.27 -11.92 19.19
CA LEU A 176 -4.15 -13.18 19.94
C LEU A 176 -5.32 -13.36 20.91
N GLU A 177 -5.65 -12.33 21.70
CA GLU A 177 -6.76 -12.35 22.67
C GLU A 177 -8.12 -12.63 22.01
N HIS A 178 -8.31 -12.16 20.78
CA HIS A 178 -9.54 -12.37 20.01
C HIS A 178 -9.51 -13.62 19.13
N GLY A 179 -8.41 -14.40 19.12
CA GLY A 179 -8.29 -15.62 18.33
C GLY A 179 -8.07 -15.40 16.82
N LEU A 180 -7.63 -14.22 16.39
CA LEU A 180 -7.23 -13.94 15.01
C LEU A 180 -5.87 -14.56 14.66
N ILE A 181 -5.01 -14.77 15.64
CA ILE A 181 -3.68 -15.40 15.49
C ILE A 181 -3.41 -16.38 16.64
N SER A 182 -2.42 -17.26 16.46
CA SER A 182 -1.88 -18.12 17.52
C SER A 182 -0.60 -17.54 18.13
N GLU A 183 -0.24 -18.02 19.32
CA GLU A 183 1.04 -17.69 19.96
C GLU A 183 2.23 -18.16 19.10
N GLU A 184 2.10 -19.32 18.45
CA GLU A 184 3.10 -19.84 17.51
C GLU A 184 3.34 -18.90 16.33
N LEU A 185 2.29 -18.31 15.77
CA LEU A 185 2.41 -17.35 14.66
C LEU A 185 3.19 -16.11 15.10
N LEU A 186 2.88 -15.58 16.29
CA LEU A 186 3.54 -14.39 16.85
C LEU A 186 5.05 -14.60 17.01
N LEU A 187 5.47 -15.82 17.38
CA LEU A 187 6.88 -16.19 17.58
C LEU A 187 7.60 -16.54 16.27
N SER A 188 6.95 -17.29 15.38
CA SER A 188 7.58 -17.81 14.15
C SER A 188 7.59 -16.82 12.98
N CYS A 189 6.64 -15.88 12.97
CA CYS A 189 6.48 -14.89 11.90
C CYS A 189 6.46 -13.44 12.44
N PRO A 190 7.53 -12.98 13.13
CA PRO A 190 7.51 -11.66 13.75
C PRO A 190 7.49 -10.52 12.71
N VAL A 191 6.93 -9.38 13.12
CA VAL A 191 7.01 -8.13 12.35
C VAL A 191 8.18 -7.29 12.84
N GLN A 192 9.11 -6.99 11.93
CA GLN A 192 10.20 -6.05 12.19
C GLN A 192 9.74 -4.63 11.84
N VAL A 193 10.18 -3.64 12.61
CA VAL A 193 9.92 -2.22 12.32
C VAL A 193 11.25 -1.49 12.09
N ALA A 194 11.39 -0.93 10.90
CA ALA A 194 12.62 -0.30 10.43
C ALA A 194 12.34 1.00 9.67
N PRO A 195 13.28 1.96 9.64
CA PRO A 195 13.14 3.13 8.80
C PRO A 195 13.19 2.71 7.33
N THR A 196 12.42 3.38 6.47
CA THR A 196 12.50 3.16 5.01
C THR A 196 13.93 3.45 4.54
N PRO A 197 14.63 2.47 3.93
CA PRO A 197 15.97 2.69 3.41
C PRO A 197 15.98 3.81 2.37
N SER A 198 17.08 4.57 2.30
CA SER A 198 17.21 5.70 1.36
C SER A 198 17.06 5.31 -0.11
N HIS A 199 17.25 4.03 -0.45
CA HIS A 199 17.03 3.52 -1.81
C HIS A 199 15.57 3.27 -2.16
N LEU A 200 14.75 3.06 -1.13
CA LEU A 200 13.32 2.92 -1.28
C LEU A 200 12.61 4.27 -1.19
N SER A 201 13.22 5.32 -0.61
CA SER A 201 12.55 6.63 -0.49
C SER A 201 12.20 7.28 -1.84
N ALA A 202 12.95 6.96 -2.90
CA ALA A 202 12.65 7.38 -4.28
C ALA A 202 11.33 6.80 -4.81
N ILE A 203 11.06 5.55 -4.41
CA ILE A 203 10.01 4.69 -4.97
C ILE A 203 8.79 4.67 -4.03
N ARG A 204 9.03 4.74 -2.72
CA ARG A 204 8.03 4.67 -1.66
C ARG A 204 7.76 6.05 -1.12
N SER A 205 6.57 6.56 -1.43
CA SER A 205 6.04 7.81 -0.87
C SER A 205 5.24 7.61 0.42
N ALA A 206 5.13 6.37 0.91
CA ALA A 206 4.38 6.00 2.10
C ALA A 206 5.13 4.90 2.87
N SER A 207 4.83 4.79 4.17
CA SER A 207 5.18 3.59 4.95
C SER A 207 4.53 2.36 4.30
N SER A 208 5.12 1.19 4.49
CA SER A 208 4.68 -0.02 3.79
C SER A 208 5.23 -1.28 4.44
N TYR A 209 4.52 -2.38 4.28
CA TYR A 209 4.94 -3.71 4.68
C TYR A 209 5.57 -4.49 3.52
N THR A 210 6.50 -5.38 3.85
CA THR A 210 7.01 -6.40 2.92
C THR A 210 7.33 -7.70 3.63
N MET A 211 6.91 -8.81 3.04
CA MET A 211 7.34 -10.15 3.43
C MET A 211 8.24 -10.76 2.34
N PRO A 212 9.43 -11.29 2.66
CA PRO A 212 10.19 -12.11 1.74
C PRO A 212 9.39 -13.37 1.36
N PRO A 213 9.33 -13.75 0.07
CA PRO A 213 8.72 -15.00 -0.35
C PRO A 213 9.33 -16.22 0.37
N GLY A 214 8.50 -17.12 0.90
CA GLY A 214 8.98 -18.32 1.57
C GLY A 214 7.86 -19.21 2.11
N HIS A 215 8.11 -20.52 2.20
CA HIS A 215 7.21 -21.46 2.86
C HIS A 215 8.03 -22.43 3.74
N PRO A 216 7.81 -22.46 5.07
CA PRO A 216 6.91 -21.58 5.82
C PRO A 216 7.37 -20.10 5.77
N PRO A 217 6.46 -19.13 5.91
CA PRO A 217 6.84 -17.72 6.05
C PRO A 217 7.65 -17.50 7.33
N LYS A 218 8.45 -16.42 7.35
CA LYS A 218 9.36 -16.10 8.48
C LYS A 218 9.16 -14.67 9.01
N GLY A 219 8.00 -14.09 8.75
CA GLY A 219 7.72 -12.69 9.05
C GLY A 219 8.29 -11.73 8.01
N GLY A 220 8.23 -10.44 8.32
CA GLY A 220 8.63 -9.39 7.38
C GLY A 220 8.78 -8.03 8.05
N THR A 221 8.97 -6.99 7.24
CA THR A 221 9.36 -5.67 7.73
C THR A 221 8.31 -4.62 7.39
N PHE A 222 7.85 -3.92 8.43
CA PHE A 222 7.12 -2.67 8.34
C PHE A 222 8.10 -1.50 8.25
N TRP A 223 8.18 -0.92 7.05
CA TRP A 223 9.06 0.20 6.72
C TRP A 223 8.36 1.52 7.01
N VAL A 224 8.93 2.32 7.91
CA VAL A 224 8.36 3.60 8.35
C VAL A 224 9.05 4.74 7.63
N ILE A 225 8.29 5.57 6.91
CA ILE A 225 8.79 6.85 6.40
C ILE A 225 8.82 7.90 7.51
N ASN A 226 9.65 8.93 7.37
CA ASN A 226 9.77 10.02 8.35
C ASN A 226 10.04 9.50 9.78
N ALA A 227 10.83 8.43 9.91
CA ALA A 227 11.18 7.81 11.20
C ALA A 227 11.89 8.75 12.19
N LEU A 228 12.36 9.91 11.72
CA LEU A 228 12.99 10.97 12.51
C LEU A 228 12.03 12.13 12.86
N ALA A 229 10.74 12.02 12.52
CA ALA A 229 9.75 13.02 12.88
C ALA A 229 9.62 13.15 14.40
N LYS A 230 9.29 14.36 14.86
CA LYS A 230 9.12 14.66 16.30
C LYS A 230 7.72 14.35 16.83
N THR A 231 6.75 14.22 15.93
CA THR A 231 5.34 13.96 16.26
C THR A 231 4.84 12.82 15.39
N PRO A 232 4.07 11.87 15.96
CA PRO A 232 3.48 10.81 15.17
C PRO A 232 2.28 11.35 14.38
N PRO A 233 1.96 10.76 13.23
CA PRO A 233 0.66 10.98 12.59
C PRO A 233 -0.48 10.60 13.54
N LEU A 234 -1.60 11.34 13.49
CA LEU A 234 -2.77 11.07 14.35
C LEU A 234 -3.34 9.65 14.17
N ASP A 235 -3.21 9.10 12.97
CA ASP A 235 -3.73 7.80 12.56
C ASP A 235 -2.66 6.70 12.54
N TYR A 236 -1.55 6.87 13.26
CA TYR A 236 -0.42 5.91 13.25
C TYR A 236 -0.83 4.49 13.66
N GLN A 237 -1.79 4.32 14.57
CA GLN A 237 -2.27 2.99 14.96
C GLN A 237 -3.06 2.31 13.84
N MET A 238 -3.84 3.07 13.07
CA MET A 238 -4.58 2.57 11.91
C MET A 238 -3.63 2.19 10.78
N LEU A 239 -2.58 3.00 10.57
CA LEU A 239 -1.50 2.65 9.65
C LEU A 239 -0.76 1.38 10.11
N ALA A 240 -0.46 1.24 11.39
CA ALA A 240 0.15 0.02 11.91
C ALA A 240 -0.76 -1.21 11.70
N ALA A 241 -2.07 -1.09 11.94
CA ALA A 241 -3.02 -2.17 11.70
C ALA A 241 -3.12 -2.56 10.23
N HIS A 242 -3.14 -1.57 9.34
CA HIS A 242 -3.14 -1.73 7.89
C HIS A 242 -1.93 -2.54 7.40
N GLU A 243 -0.75 -2.19 7.88
CA GLU A 243 0.51 -2.77 7.41
C GLU A 243 0.86 -4.08 8.12
N THR A 244 0.34 -4.30 9.33
CA THR A 244 0.78 -5.39 10.21
C THR A 244 -0.39 -6.30 10.59
N TYR A 245 -0.81 -6.29 11.85
CA TYR A 245 -1.90 -7.10 12.37
C TYR A 245 -3.21 -6.31 12.40
N PRO A 246 -4.33 -6.81 11.83
CA PRO A 246 -4.48 -8.02 11.02
C PRO A 246 -4.36 -7.75 9.50
N GLY A 247 -3.77 -6.62 9.09
CA GLY A 247 -3.66 -6.21 7.69
C GLY A 247 -2.66 -7.01 6.85
N HIS A 248 -1.77 -6.32 6.14
CA HIS A 248 -0.88 -6.93 5.12
C HIS A 248 -0.03 -8.07 5.66
N HIS A 249 0.60 -7.90 6.82
CA HIS A 249 1.41 -8.96 7.42
C HIS A 249 0.63 -10.26 7.62
N LEU A 250 -0.55 -10.18 8.22
CA LEU A 250 -1.33 -11.39 8.49
C LEU A 250 -1.84 -12.02 7.18
N LEU A 251 -2.29 -11.22 6.22
CA LEU A 251 -2.64 -11.72 4.88
C LEU A 251 -1.49 -12.46 4.21
N ASP A 252 -0.29 -11.88 4.25
CA ASP A 252 0.90 -12.49 3.66
C ASP A 252 1.32 -13.77 4.39
N VAL A 253 1.25 -13.82 5.72
CA VAL A 253 1.50 -15.06 6.50
C VAL A 253 0.57 -16.17 6.00
N HIS A 254 -0.73 -15.89 5.89
CA HIS A 254 -1.68 -16.90 5.42
C HIS A 254 -1.48 -17.28 3.95
N ARG A 255 -1.24 -16.31 3.07
CA ARG A 255 -0.98 -16.51 1.64
C ARG A 255 0.23 -17.41 1.41
N TRP A 256 1.35 -17.16 2.09
CA TRP A 256 2.57 -17.97 1.99
C TRP A 256 2.46 -19.33 2.69
N SER A 257 1.53 -19.48 3.63
CA SER A 257 1.24 -20.74 4.32
C SER A 257 0.29 -21.66 3.55
N LEU A 258 -0.33 -21.23 2.44
CA LEU A 258 -1.23 -22.07 1.65
C LEU A 258 -0.55 -23.36 1.18
N ASP A 259 -1.22 -24.51 1.29
CA ASP A 259 -0.73 -25.78 0.75
C ASP A 259 -0.55 -25.74 -0.78
N ARG A 260 -1.37 -24.93 -1.45
CA ARG A 260 -1.36 -24.77 -2.91
C ARG A 260 -0.24 -23.82 -3.33
N ALA A 261 0.95 -24.36 -3.57
CA ALA A 261 2.15 -23.58 -3.91
C ALA A 261 1.95 -22.55 -5.04
N LEU A 262 1.19 -22.92 -6.08
CA LEU A 262 0.89 -22.03 -7.21
C LEU A 262 0.05 -20.79 -6.85
N ARG A 263 -0.66 -20.80 -5.72
CA ARG A 263 -1.47 -19.66 -5.25
C ARG A 263 -0.69 -18.68 -4.38
N ARG A 264 0.41 -19.12 -3.77
CA ARG A 264 1.22 -18.28 -2.86
C ARG A 264 1.73 -16.98 -3.52
N PRO A 265 2.25 -16.98 -4.76
CA PRO A 265 2.77 -15.76 -5.37
C PRO A 265 1.69 -14.92 -6.08
N ILE A 266 0.43 -15.36 -6.10
CA ILE A 266 -0.65 -14.61 -6.75
C ILE A 266 -1.08 -13.47 -5.84
N GLU A 267 -1.16 -12.27 -6.40
CA GLU A 267 -1.62 -11.06 -5.73
C GLU A 267 -2.70 -10.39 -6.57
N PHE A 268 -3.80 -10.02 -5.93
CA PHE A 268 -4.85 -9.19 -6.53
C PHE A 268 -4.85 -7.86 -5.78
N PRO A 269 -4.33 -6.76 -6.38
CA PRO A 269 -4.19 -5.47 -5.70
C PRO A 269 -5.47 -4.98 -5.00
N LEU A 270 -6.64 -5.21 -5.60
CA LEU A 270 -7.92 -4.84 -5.01
C LEU A 270 -8.28 -5.68 -3.77
N PHE A 271 -7.91 -6.97 -3.75
CA PHE A 271 -8.04 -7.81 -2.56
C PHE A 271 -7.02 -7.39 -1.50
N TYR A 272 -5.75 -7.24 -1.88
CA TYR A 272 -4.64 -6.93 -0.98
C TYR A 272 -4.85 -5.61 -0.24
N GLU A 273 -5.08 -4.51 -0.97
CA GLU A 273 -5.32 -3.19 -0.38
C GLU A 273 -6.70 -3.08 0.27
N GLY A 274 -7.70 -3.75 -0.30
CA GLY A 274 -9.04 -3.82 0.26
C GLY A 274 -9.07 -4.50 1.63
N TRP A 275 -8.33 -5.61 1.77
CA TRP A 275 -8.21 -6.35 3.03
C TRP A 275 -7.55 -5.48 4.08
N ALA A 276 -6.42 -4.83 3.75
CA ALA A 276 -5.73 -3.97 4.69
C ALA A 276 -6.58 -2.75 5.11
N CYS A 277 -7.42 -2.22 4.23
CA CYS A 277 -8.41 -1.20 4.61
C CYS A 277 -9.50 -1.78 5.52
N PHE A 278 -10.02 -2.97 5.23
CA PHE A 278 -11.02 -3.64 6.05
C PHE A 278 -10.46 -4.06 7.43
N ALA A 279 -9.19 -4.43 7.49
CA ALA A 279 -8.48 -4.75 8.73
C ALA A 279 -8.50 -3.57 9.73
N GLU A 280 -8.47 -2.32 9.24
CA GLU A 280 -8.67 -1.15 10.08
C GLU A 280 -10.08 -1.13 10.71
N GLU A 281 -11.13 -1.46 9.94
CA GLU A 281 -12.50 -1.56 10.47
C GLU A 281 -12.66 -2.78 11.39
N LEU A 282 -11.99 -3.90 11.10
CA LEU A 282 -11.98 -5.11 11.93
C LEU A 282 -11.41 -4.82 13.33
N MET A 283 -10.37 -4.00 13.42
CA MET A 283 -9.82 -3.56 14.70
C MET A 283 -10.79 -2.64 15.47
N ALA A 284 -11.63 -1.87 14.79
CA ALA A 284 -12.73 -1.16 15.45
C ALA A 284 -13.82 -2.13 15.93
N HIS A 285 -14.21 -3.12 15.11
CA HIS A 285 -15.25 -4.11 15.47
C HIS A 285 -14.86 -4.99 16.66
N THR A 286 -13.58 -5.31 16.81
CA THR A 286 -13.04 -6.04 17.97
C THR A 286 -12.70 -5.12 19.14
N GLY A 287 -12.95 -3.81 19.01
CA GLY A 287 -12.79 -2.84 20.08
C GLY A 287 -11.35 -2.48 20.42
N TYR A 288 -10.42 -2.54 19.48
CA TYR A 288 -9.09 -1.95 19.65
C TYR A 288 -9.15 -0.42 19.53
N PHE A 289 -9.85 0.07 18.52
CA PHE A 289 -10.06 1.51 18.30
C PHE A 289 -11.26 2.02 19.12
N ARG A 290 -11.02 2.46 20.35
CA ARG A 290 -12.04 3.01 21.27
C ARG A 290 -11.82 4.48 21.62
N GLY A 291 -10.80 5.12 21.05
CA GLY A 291 -10.50 6.53 21.26
C GLY A 291 -11.64 7.41 20.75
N PRO A 292 -11.87 8.58 21.39
CA PRO A 292 -12.96 9.47 21.00
C PRO A 292 -12.81 9.96 19.55
N ALA A 293 -11.59 10.06 19.01
CA ALA A 293 -11.35 10.51 17.64
C ALA A 293 -11.25 9.37 16.60
N ASP A 294 -11.29 8.10 17.02
CA ASP A 294 -10.96 6.99 16.11
C ASP A 294 -11.97 6.87 14.95
N GLY A 295 -13.27 7.04 15.23
CA GLY A 295 -14.29 7.07 14.19
C GLY A 295 -14.07 8.18 13.15
N LEU A 296 -13.62 9.36 13.61
CA LEU A 296 -13.28 10.49 12.73
C LEU A 296 -12.05 10.16 11.86
N LEU A 297 -11.01 9.58 12.47
CA LEU A 297 -9.76 9.24 11.78
C LEU A 297 -9.94 8.10 10.77
N LEU A 298 -10.74 7.07 11.07
CA LEU A 298 -11.11 6.01 10.12
C LEU A 298 -11.86 6.60 8.91
N ALA A 299 -12.85 7.46 9.16
CA ALA A 299 -13.62 8.10 8.11
C ALA A 299 -12.74 9.03 7.25
N LYS A 300 -11.79 9.76 7.86
CA LYS A 300 -10.79 10.57 7.15
C LYS A 300 -9.96 9.70 6.19
N ARG A 301 -9.46 8.55 6.64
CA ARG A 301 -8.67 7.64 5.79
C ARG A 301 -9.48 7.12 4.61
N ARG A 302 -10.76 6.76 4.83
CA ARG A 302 -11.69 6.36 3.78
C ARG A 302 -11.89 7.46 2.74
N LEU A 303 -12.21 8.67 3.18
CA LEU A 303 -12.39 9.84 2.29
C LEU A 303 -11.13 10.09 1.45
N TRP A 304 -9.96 10.09 2.09
CA TRP A 304 -8.69 10.34 1.41
C TRP A 304 -8.38 9.30 0.34
N ARG A 305 -8.61 8.01 0.63
CA ARG A 305 -8.45 6.92 -0.34
C ARG A 305 -9.42 7.05 -1.51
N ALA A 306 -10.68 7.40 -1.25
CA ALA A 306 -11.69 7.57 -2.29
C ALA A 306 -11.36 8.75 -3.23
N ILE A 307 -10.92 9.89 -2.67
CA ILE A 307 -10.46 11.04 -3.47
C ILE A 307 -9.23 10.67 -4.30
N ARG A 308 -8.26 9.93 -3.74
CA ARG A 308 -7.09 9.46 -4.50
C ARG A 308 -7.49 8.51 -5.63
N GLY A 309 -8.44 7.60 -5.40
CA GLY A 309 -9.03 6.75 -6.44
C GLY A 309 -9.69 7.57 -7.55
N ARG A 310 -10.47 8.59 -7.19
CA ARG A 310 -11.10 9.51 -8.15
C ARG A 310 -10.07 10.24 -9.00
N VAL A 311 -9.01 10.74 -8.37
CA VAL A 311 -7.90 11.42 -9.02
C VAL A 311 -7.16 10.53 -10.01
N ASP A 312 -6.85 9.29 -9.62
CA ASP A 312 -6.24 8.29 -10.51
C ASP A 312 -7.14 8.05 -11.73
N LEU A 313 -8.43 7.76 -11.51
CA LEU A 313 -9.34 7.51 -12.62
C LEU A 313 -9.51 8.71 -13.56
N ASP A 314 -9.59 9.92 -13.01
CA ASP A 314 -9.74 11.16 -13.79
C ASP A 314 -8.55 11.43 -14.71
N ILE A 315 -7.31 11.13 -14.27
CA ILE A 315 -6.13 11.31 -15.14
C ILE A 315 -6.03 10.21 -16.20
N GLN A 316 -6.43 8.97 -15.89
CA GLN A 316 -6.36 7.86 -16.84
C GLN A 316 -7.42 7.98 -17.94
N THR A 317 -8.62 8.42 -17.57
CA THR A 317 -9.73 8.64 -18.52
C THR A 317 -9.64 9.99 -19.24
N GLY A 318 -8.73 10.88 -18.80
CA GLY A 318 -8.58 12.21 -19.36
C GLY A 318 -9.66 13.21 -18.96
N LYS A 319 -10.51 12.88 -17.96
CA LYS A 319 -11.49 13.82 -17.39
C LYS A 319 -10.82 15.02 -16.69
N ARG A 320 -9.57 14.87 -16.21
CA ARG A 320 -8.76 15.97 -15.65
C ARG A 320 -7.31 15.92 -16.11
N ASP A 321 -6.69 17.08 -16.22
CA ASP A 321 -5.24 17.20 -16.37
C ASP A 321 -4.53 17.11 -15.00
N PHE A 322 -3.20 17.00 -15.01
CA PHE A 322 -2.42 16.88 -13.76
C PHE A 322 -2.62 18.05 -12.79
N PRO A 323 -2.56 19.33 -13.20
CA PRO A 323 -2.79 20.45 -12.29
C PRO A 323 -4.19 20.45 -11.67
N SER A 324 -5.25 20.22 -12.46
CA SER A 324 -6.63 20.18 -11.96
C SER A 324 -6.83 19.01 -11.00
N ALA A 325 -6.35 17.82 -11.38
CA ALA A 325 -6.40 16.64 -10.52
C ALA A 325 -5.63 16.85 -9.20
N ALA A 326 -4.46 17.47 -9.23
CA ALA A 326 -3.67 17.78 -8.04
C ALA A 326 -4.35 18.77 -7.09
N GLN A 327 -5.13 19.73 -7.59
CA GLN A 327 -5.86 20.68 -6.74
C GLN A 327 -6.84 19.96 -5.81
N THR A 328 -7.42 18.84 -6.24
CA THR A 328 -8.36 18.06 -5.41
C THR A 328 -7.69 17.35 -4.23
N LEU A 329 -6.36 17.19 -4.24
CA LEU A 329 -5.61 16.62 -3.12
C LEU A 329 -5.16 17.67 -2.09
N THR A 330 -5.19 18.96 -2.43
CA THR A 330 -4.73 20.02 -1.51
C THR A 330 -5.58 20.19 -0.25
N PRO A 331 -6.93 20.01 -0.27
CA PRO A 331 -7.73 20.00 0.95
C PRO A 331 -7.38 18.85 1.91
N LEU A 332 -6.63 17.85 1.45
CA LEU A 332 -6.14 16.73 2.27
C LEU A 332 -4.82 17.07 3.00
N GLY A 333 -4.42 18.34 3.02
CA GLY A 333 -3.20 18.82 3.69
C GLY A 333 -1.92 18.68 2.87
N MET A 334 -2.00 18.27 1.59
CA MET A 334 -0.85 18.25 0.70
C MET A 334 -0.54 19.65 0.16
N SER A 335 0.73 20.03 0.13
CA SER A 335 1.15 21.24 -0.58
C SER A 335 0.89 21.08 -2.09
N LYS A 336 0.74 22.20 -2.83
CA LYS A 336 0.53 22.16 -4.28
C LYS A 336 1.60 21.35 -5.03
N SER A 337 2.86 21.47 -4.62
CA SER A 337 3.98 20.74 -5.24
C SER A 337 3.95 19.25 -4.88
N GLN A 338 3.63 18.90 -3.64
CA GLN A 338 3.46 17.51 -3.21
C GLN A 338 2.30 16.83 -3.92
N ALA A 339 1.15 17.51 -4.02
CA ALA A 339 -0.01 17.02 -4.74
C ALA A 339 0.32 16.76 -6.21
N LEU A 340 0.94 17.72 -6.90
CA LEU A 340 1.31 17.55 -8.31
C LEU A 340 2.30 16.40 -8.52
N SER A 341 3.31 16.27 -7.65
CA SER A 341 4.25 15.14 -7.69
C SER A 341 3.54 13.80 -7.47
N THR A 342 2.58 13.76 -6.55
CA THR A 342 1.78 12.57 -6.23
C THR A 342 0.92 12.13 -7.40
N VAL A 343 0.15 13.04 -8.02
CA VAL A 343 -0.70 12.69 -9.17
C VAL A 343 0.14 12.21 -10.36
N ARG A 344 1.30 12.83 -10.61
CA ARG A 344 2.23 12.34 -11.66
C ARG A 344 2.68 10.90 -11.43
N LYS A 345 2.85 10.47 -10.19
CA LYS A 345 3.22 9.09 -9.84
C LYS A 345 2.07 8.10 -10.04
N TYR A 346 0.80 8.52 -9.89
CA TYR A 346 -0.35 7.65 -10.17
C TYR A 346 -0.37 7.18 -11.62
N ALA A 347 0.10 8.01 -12.55
CA ALA A 347 0.24 7.64 -13.96
C ALA A 347 1.15 6.42 -14.20
N LEU A 348 2.06 6.08 -13.26
CA LEU A 348 2.96 4.94 -13.37
C LEU A 348 2.29 3.60 -13.05
N ASN A 349 1.16 3.61 -12.32
CA ASN A 349 0.44 2.40 -11.94
C ASN A 349 -1.08 2.65 -12.03
N PRO A 350 -1.64 2.65 -13.26
CA PRO A 350 -3.01 3.07 -13.51
C PRO A 350 -4.02 2.21 -12.75
N GLY A 351 -4.89 2.86 -11.98
CA GLY A 351 -5.98 2.21 -11.26
C GLY A 351 -5.58 1.63 -9.89
N TYR A 352 -4.31 1.65 -9.50
CA TYR A 352 -3.89 1.14 -8.20
C TYR A 352 -4.53 1.90 -7.03
N GLN A 353 -4.82 3.19 -7.18
CA GLN A 353 -5.49 3.95 -6.10
C GLN A 353 -6.95 3.54 -5.89
N LEU A 354 -7.57 2.88 -6.87
CA LEU A 354 -8.92 2.36 -6.79
C LEU A 354 -9.02 1.18 -5.81
N CYS A 355 -7.93 0.39 -5.71
CA CYS A 355 -7.87 -0.84 -4.94
C CYS A 355 -8.25 -0.65 -3.47
N TYR A 356 -7.82 0.47 -2.86
CA TYR A 356 -8.15 0.80 -1.48
C TYR A 356 -9.66 0.91 -1.24
N THR A 357 -10.34 1.74 -2.04
CA THR A 357 -11.75 2.05 -1.84
C THR A 357 -12.65 0.95 -2.38
N VAL A 358 -12.43 0.52 -3.62
CA VAL A 358 -13.27 -0.52 -4.24
C VAL A 358 -13.10 -1.83 -3.47
N GLY A 359 -11.87 -2.20 -3.10
CA GLY A 359 -11.59 -3.38 -2.28
C GLY A 359 -12.25 -3.32 -0.90
N LEU A 360 -12.12 -2.20 -0.18
CA LEU A 360 -12.80 -2.01 1.11
C LEU A 360 -14.31 -2.22 0.96
N ARG A 361 -14.92 -1.65 -0.08
CA ARG A 361 -16.36 -1.76 -0.32
C ARG A 361 -16.79 -3.20 -0.60
N ARG A 362 -16.00 -3.96 -1.34
CA ARG A 362 -16.25 -5.41 -1.55
C ARG A 362 -16.18 -6.18 -0.23
N PHE A 363 -15.15 -5.97 0.58
CA PHE A 363 -15.05 -6.61 1.90
C PHE A 363 -16.19 -6.23 2.84
N ARG A 364 -16.56 -4.95 2.88
CA ARG A 364 -17.71 -4.49 3.67
C ARG A 364 -19.01 -5.14 3.23
N HIS A 365 -19.24 -5.27 1.92
CA HIS A 365 -20.42 -5.96 1.40
C HIS A 365 -20.45 -7.43 1.85
N LEU A 366 -19.33 -8.14 1.73
CA LEU A 366 -19.22 -9.53 2.17
C LEU A 366 -19.37 -9.66 3.69
N TYR A 367 -18.79 -8.74 4.46
CA TYR A 367 -18.92 -8.71 5.91
C TYR A 367 -20.37 -8.48 6.34
N GLN A 368 -21.08 -7.54 5.72
CA GLN A 368 -22.52 -7.31 5.97
C GLN A 368 -23.35 -8.58 5.72
N LYS A 369 -23.03 -9.33 4.65
CA LYS A 369 -23.80 -10.51 4.24
C LYS A 369 -23.48 -11.77 5.05
N PHE A 370 -22.24 -11.90 5.54
CA PHE A 370 -21.73 -13.17 6.07
C PHE A 370 -21.00 -13.07 7.43
N GLY A 371 -20.65 -11.88 7.90
CA GLY A 371 -19.72 -11.69 9.02
C GLY A 371 -20.19 -10.82 10.19
N GLU A 372 -21.29 -10.06 10.08
CA GLU A 372 -21.68 -9.05 11.11
C GLU A 372 -21.72 -9.57 12.55
N ASN A 373 -22.12 -10.83 12.75
CA ASN A 373 -22.23 -11.42 14.09
C ASN A 373 -20.92 -12.07 14.59
N ASN A 374 -19.94 -12.30 13.70
CA ASN A 374 -18.68 -12.94 14.06
C ASN A 374 -17.51 -12.41 13.20
N PRO A 375 -16.96 -11.22 13.53
CA PRO A 375 -15.89 -10.60 12.77
C PRO A 375 -14.61 -11.42 12.69
N VAL A 376 -14.27 -12.14 13.77
CA VAL A 376 -13.08 -12.99 13.82
C VAL A 376 -13.21 -14.19 12.90
N GLU A 377 -14.34 -14.90 12.95
CA GLU A 377 -14.58 -16.05 12.08
C GLU A 377 -14.60 -15.65 10.59
N PHE A 378 -15.23 -14.52 10.28
CA PHE A 378 -15.19 -13.94 8.93
C PHE A 378 -13.75 -13.69 8.47
N ALA A 379 -12.94 -13.03 9.30
CA ALA A 379 -11.54 -12.72 9.01
C ALA A 379 -10.71 -13.98 8.78
N LEU A 380 -10.77 -14.96 9.69
CA LEU A 380 -10.04 -16.23 9.56
C LEU A 380 -10.42 -16.98 8.29
N LYS A 381 -11.70 -16.96 7.94
CA LYS A 381 -12.19 -17.61 6.71
C LYS A 381 -11.66 -16.94 5.45
N VAL A 382 -11.69 -15.61 5.39
CA VAL A 382 -11.09 -14.84 4.28
C VAL A 382 -9.60 -15.17 4.18
N LEU A 383 -8.87 -15.03 5.27
CA LEU A 383 -7.42 -15.26 5.33
C LEU A 383 -7.03 -16.68 4.92
N SER A 384 -7.82 -17.70 5.29
CA SER A 384 -7.57 -19.10 4.90
C SER A 384 -7.54 -19.34 3.39
N GLN A 385 -8.11 -18.42 2.60
CA GLN A 385 -8.10 -18.51 1.14
C GLN A 385 -6.88 -17.81 0.51
N GLY A 386 -6.09 -17.06 1.28
CA GLY A 386 -5.16 -16.08 0.70
C GLY A 386 -5.92 -15.13 -0.23
N GLU A 387 -5.33 -14.82 -1.39
CA GLU A 387 -5.94 -13.90 -2.34
C GLU A 387 -6.68 -14.65 -3.46
N ILE A 388 -7.96 -14.30 -3.67
CA ILE A 388 -8.83 -14.81 -4.74
C ILE A 388 -9.77 -13.70 -5.23
N GLY A 389 -10.36 -13.89 -6.42
CA GLY A 389 -11.43 -13.01 -6.90
C GLY A 389 -12.63 -12.98 -5.94
N PHE A 390 -13.28 -11.82 -5.84
CA PHE A 390 -14.36 -11.60 -4.87
C PHE A 390 -15.58 -12.51 -5.09
N ASP A 391 -15.92 -12.86 -6.33
CA ASP A 391 -16.98 -13.83 -6.62
C ASP A 391 -16.68 -15.22 -6.04
N ASN A 392 -15.43 -15.67 -6.14
CA ASN A 392 -15.00 -16.92 -5.54
C ASN A 392 -15.01 -16.84 -4.02
N LEU A 393 -14.62 -15.69 -3.45
CA LEU A 393 -14.68 -15.47 -2.00
C LEU A 393 -16.12 -15.52 -1.51
N GLU A 394 -17.06 -14.86 -2.20
CA GLU A 394 -18.48 -14.91 -1.88
C GLU A 394 -19.03 -16.35 -1.90
N HIS A 395 -18.64 -17.14 -2.90
CA HIS A 395 -19.02 -18.55 -2.98
C HIS A 395 -18.48 -19.38 -1.80
N VAL A 396 -17.23 -19.13 -1.39
CA VAL A 396 -16.64 -19.76 -0.19
C VAL A 396 -17.40 -19.35 1.06
N LEU A 397 -17.74 -18.06 1.19
CA LEU A 397 -18.48 -17.51 2.33
C LEU A 397 -19.90 -18.09 2.44
N SER A 398 -20.62 -18.24 1.33
CA SER A 398 -22.01 -18.70 1.30
C SER A 398 -22.19 -20.18 1.68
N ARG A 399 -21.25 -21.06 1.32
CA ARG A 399 -21.36 -22.52 1.56
C ARG A 399 -21.43 -22.94 3.03
N GLN A 400 -20.95 -22.12 3.98
CA GLN A 400 -21.01 -22.45 5.41
C GLN A 400 -22.29 -21.98 6.12
N LYS A 401 -23.11 -21.11 5.50
CA LYS A 401 -24.41 -20.74 6.09
C LYS A 401 -25.34 -21.94 6.26
N ILE A 402 -25.05 -23.07 5.59
CA ILE A 402 -25.83 -24.31 5.58
C ILE A 402 -25.43 -25.28 6.73
N SER A 403 -24.41 -24.97 7.55
CA SER A 403 -24.00 -25.84 8.68
C SER A 403 -24.59 -25.42 10.03
N LYS A 404 -25.86 -25.01 10.05
CA LYS A 404 -26.64 -24.87 11.29
C LYS A 404 -27.89 -25.71 11.18
N ASP A 405 -27.73 -27.03 11.34
CA ASP A 405 -28.77 -27.97 11.73
C ASP A 405 -28.19 -28.92 12.78
#